data_AF-A0A7S3BLU9-F1
#
_entry.id   AF-A0A7S3BLU9-F1
#
_cell.length_a   1.000
_cell.length_b   1.000
_cell.length_c   1.000
_cell.angle_alpha   90.00
_cell.angle_beta   90.00
_cell.angle_gamma   90.00
#
_symmetry.space_group_name_H-M   'P 1'
#
loop_
_entity.id
_entity.type
_entity.pdbx_description
1 polymer ?
#
loop_
_entity_poly.entity_id
_entity_poly.type
_entity_poly.pdbx_seq_one_letter_code
_entity_poly.pdbx_strand_id
1 'polypeptide(L)'
;MCRPRASAPDCGSVHMTVELSPCAREQLGRPAAREREAEALAAALQAAFGGASDGSSAAVDLSRLCVVRAKHAWELGVHVALMSCGGGELVAAAAAVRAALSTAAIPRATQVATEGLNDAAEPDVEIPDGEEMEPLELAEMPIVLTAAL
;
A
#
# COMPACT_ATOMS: atom_id res chain seq x y z
N MET A 1 -8.62 2.30 -7.98
CA MET A 1 -9.65 2.42 -6.92
C MET A 1 -10.17 1.06 -6.57
N CYS A 2 -10.57 0.86 -5.32
CA CYS A 2 -11.20 -0.35 -4.81
C CYS A 2 -12.52 0.00 -4.08
N ARG A 3 -13.32 -1.04 -3.81
CA ARG A 3 -14.46 -0.91 -2.88
C ARG A 3 -13.93 -1.11 -1.45
N PRO A 4 -14.23 -0.18 -0.50
CA PRO A 4 -13.89 -0.37 0.90
C PRO A 4 -14.42 -1.68 1.48
N ARG A 5 -13.72 -2.21 2.49
CA ARG A 5 -14.16 -3.43 3.19
C ARG A 5 -15.42 -3.16 4.01
N ALA A 6 -16.29 -4.16 4.14
CA ALA A 6 -17.51 -4.02 4.95
C ALA A 6 -17.22 -3.71 6.44
N SER A 7 -16.08 -4.20 6.96
CA SER A 7 -15.63 -3.93 8.34
C SER A 7 -15.05 -2.53 8.55
N ALA A 8 -14.60 -1.88 7.47
CA ALA A 8 -13.96 -0.57 7.49
C ALA A 8 -14.39 0.22 6.23
N PRO A 9 -15.67 0.64 6.16
CA PRO A 9 -16.25 1.23 4.95
C PRO A 9 -15.68 2.61 4.60
N ASP A 10 -15.00 3.25 5.53
CA ASP A 10 -14.31 4.54 5.40
C ASP A 10 -12.80 4.39 5.21
N CYS A 11 -12.29 3.18 4.97
CA CYS A 11 -10.86 2.97 4.79
C CYS A 11 -10.53 2.48 3.38
N GLY A 12 -9.44 3.00 2.82
CA GLY A 12 -8.76 2.40 1.68
C GLY A 12 -7.95 1.16 2.07
N SER A 13 -7.12 0.68 1.13
CA SER A 13 -6.26 -0.48 1.34
C SER A 13 -4.82 -0.19 0.91
N VAL A 14 -3.89 -0.90 1.53
CA VAL A 14 -2.48 -0.93 1.13
C VAL A 14 -2.13 -2.37 0.81
N HIS A 15 -1.49 -2.59 -0.33
CA HIS A 15 -1.06 -3.91 -0.79
C HIS A 15 0.44 -3.92 -1.08
N MET A 16 1.15 -4.85 -0.45
CA MET A 16 2.60 -4.99 -0.57
C MET A 16 2.94 -6.15 -1.50
N THR A 17 3.84 -5.89 -2.46
CA THR A 17 4.44 -6.92 -3.31
C THR A 17 5.95 -6.78 -3.30
N VAL A 18 6.64 -7.91 -3.36
CA VAL A 18 8.10 -7.96 -3.40
C VAL A 18 8.50 -8.80 -4.60
N GLU A 19 9.53 -8.38 -5.31
CA GLU A 19 10.19 -9.15 -6.36
C GLU A 19 11.67 -9.31 -6.01
N LEU A 20 12.17 -10.54 -6.12
CA LEU A 20 13.60 -10.85 -6.01
C LEU A 20 14.19 -11.00 -7.41
N SER A 21 15.03 -10.05 -7.80
CA SER A 21 15.73 -10.13 -9.08
C SER A 21 16.58 -11.41 -9.16
N PRO A 22 16.73 -12.02 -10.35
CA PRO A 22 17.63 -13.15 -10.56
C PRO A 22 19.06 -12.87 -10.10
N CYS A 23 19.51 -11.62 -10.16
CA CYS A 23 20.84 -11.18 -9.73
C CYS A 23 20.95 -10.93 -8.22
N ALA A 24 19.81 -10.84 -7.52
CA ALA A 24 19.80 -10.43 -6.12
C ALA A 24 20.44 -11.47 -5.19
N ARG A 25 20.20 -12.75 -5.48
CA ARG A 25 20.78 -13.86 -4.73
C ARG A 25 21.06 -15.03 -5.68
N GLU A 26 22.25 -15.04 -6.26
CA GLU A 26 22.70 -16.10 -7.18
C GLU A 26 22.64 -17.50 -6.55
N GLN A 27 22.78 -17.59 -5.22
CA GLN A 27 22.71 -18.84 -4.46
C GLN A 27 21.28 -19.42 -4.36
N LEU A 28 20.24 -18.60 -4.58
CA LEU A 28 18.86 -19.06 -4.60
C LEU A 28 18.57 -19.66 -5.99
N GLY A 29 19.12 -20.85 -6.22
CA GLY A 29 19.24 -21.47 -7.54
C GLY A 29 17.93 -21.93 -8.20
N ARG A 30 16.75 -21.74 -7.57
CA ARG A 30 15.45 -22.12 -8.14
C ARG A 30 14.46 -20.94 -8.12
N PRO A 31 13.77 -20.64 -9.24
CA PRO A 31 12.75 -19.57 -9.30
C PRO A 31 11.70 -19.66 -8.18
N ALA A 32 11.19 -20.86 -7.90
CA ALA A 32 10.19 -21.08 -6.85
C ALA A 32 10.71 -20.78 -5.43
N ALA A 33 12.02 -20.92 -5.18
CA ALA A 33 12.58 -20.53 -3.89
C ALA A 33 12.60 -19.00 -3.73
N ARG A 34 12.88 -18.26 -4.82
CA ARG A 34 12.86 -16.79 -4.83
C ARG A 34 11.47 -16.27 -4.62
N GLU A 35 10.49 -16.85 -5.32
CA GLU A 35 9.09 -16.46 -5.18
C GLU A 35 8.60 -16.65 -3.73
N ARG A 36 8.89 -17.78 -3.10
CA ARG A 36 8.54 -18.01 -1.69
C ARG A 36 9.21 -17.03 -0.72
N GLU A 37 10.46 -16.67 -0.96
CA GLU A 37 11.16 -15.69 -0.15
C GLU A 37 10.59 -14.28 -0.34
N ALA A 38 10.27 -13.91 -1.59
CA ALA A 38 9.61 -12.65 -1.92
C ALA A 38 8.22 -12.57 -1.27
N GLU A 39 7.42 -13.63 -1.35
CA GLU A 39 6.12 -13.73 -0.68
C GLU A 39 6.24 -13.55 0.84
N ALA A 40 7.24 -14.18 1.47
CA ALA A 40 7.49 -14.05 2.89
C ALA A 40 7.86 -12.61 3.29
N LEU A 41 8.72 -11.95 2.48
CA LEU A 41 9.08 -10.54 2.68
C LEU A 41 7.86 -9.62 2.47
N ALA A 42 7.06 -9.87 1.44
CA ALA A 42 5.84 -9.12 1.15
C ALA A 42 4.84 -9.24 2.30
N ALA A 43 4.65 -10.45 2.85
CA ALA A 43 3.78 -10.68 4.00
C ALA A 43 4.29 -9.97 5.26
N ALA A 44 5.61 -9.96 5.50
CA ALA A 44 6.20 -9.24 6.63
C ALA A 44 6.03 -7.71 6.49
N LEU A 45 6.22 -7.16 5.29
CA LEU A 45 5.96 -5.74 5.01
C LEU A 45 4.46 -5.41 5.12
N GLN A 46 3.59 -6.28 4.63
CA GLN A 46 2.14 -6.13 4.75
C GLN A 46 1.71 -6.08 6.22
N ALA A 47 2.27 -6.94 7.06
CA ALA A 47 2.00 -6.93 8.50
C ALA A 47 2.54 -5.67 9.20
N ALA A 48 3.70 -5.16 8.77
CA ALA A 48 4.29 -3.97 9.37
C ALA A 48 3.60 -2.66 8.95
N PHE A 49 3.23 -2.51 7.68
CA PHE A 49 2.76 -1.24 7.12
C PHE A 49 1.26 -1.21 6.80
N GLY A 50 0.64 -2.37 6.57
CA GLY A 50 -0.72 -2.47 6.05
C GLY A 50 -1.84 -2.29 7.08
N GLY A 51 -1.50 -2.27 8.37
CA GLY A 51 -2.47 -2.16 9.46
C GLY A 51 -3.37 -3.38 9.63
N ALA A 52 -4.21 -3.32 10.67
CA ALA A 52 -5.21 -4.32 10.96
C ALA A 52 -6.42 -4.21 10.01
N SER A 53 -7.34 -5.18 10.09
CA SER A 53 -8.52 -5.25 9.21
C SER A 53 -9.50 -4.09 9.35
N ASP A 54 -9.43 -3.36 10.47
CA ASP A 54 -10.16 -2.11 10.76
C ASP A 54 -9.39 -0.85 10.32
N GLY A 55 -8.17 -1.00 9.82
CA GLY A 55 -7.28 0.06 9.40
C GLY A 55 -6.43 0.69 10.51
N SER A 56 -6.52 0.17 11.74
CA SER A 56 -5.66 0.59 12.85
C SER A 56 -4.21 0.15 12.63
N SER A 57 -3.24 0.89 13.20
CA SER A 57 -1.79 0.58 13.13
C SER A 57 -1.21 0.53 11.70
N ALA A 58 -1.91 1.07 10.71
CA ALA A 58 -1.35 1.23 9.37
C ALA A 58 -0.33 2.38 9.36
N ALA A 59 0.70 2.26 8.52
CA ALA A 59 1.70 3.32 8.34
C ALA A 59 1.13 4.57 7.68
N VAL A 60 0.04 4.40 6.93
CA VAL A 60 -0.73 5.44 6.25
C VAL A 60 -2.09 5.54 6.93
N ASP A 61 -2.61 6.75 7.12
CA ASP A 61 -4.00 6.92 7.54
C ASP A 61 -4.95 6.46 6.42
N LEU A 62 -5.46 5.23 6.54
CA LEU A 62 -6.33 4.62 5.53
C LEU A 62 -7.67 5.34 5.40
N SER A 63 -8.10 6.13 6.38
CA SER A 63 -9.33 6.91 6.29
C SER A 63 -9.21 8.03 5.24
N ARG A 64 -8.00 8.57 5.06
CA ARG A 64 -7.68 9.58 4.02
C ARG A 64 -7.68 9.02 2.62
N LEU A 65 -7.63 7.70 2.48
CA LEU A 65 -7.74 7.02 1.19
C LEU A 65 -9.20 6.85 0.76
N CYS A 66 -10.19 7.12 1.61
CA CYS A 66 -11.59 7.03 1.23
C CYS A 66 -12.04 8.24 0.42
N VAL A 67 -12.66 7.98 -0.72
CA VAL A 67 -13.25 9.01 -1.58
C VAL A 67 -14.76 9.07 -1.34
N VAL A 68 -15.42 7.91 -1.36
CA VAL A 68 -16.84 7.74 -1.08
C VAL A 68 -17.02 6.54 -0.16
N ARG A 69 -17.52 6.79 1.04
CA ARG A 69 -17.77 5.75 2.06
C ARG A 69 -18.54 4.56 1.46
N ALA A 70 -18.02 3.35 1.71
CA ALA A 70 -18.55 2.06 1.25
C ALA A 70 -18.66 1.86 -0.29
N LYS A 71 -18.20 2.83 -1.10
CA LYS A 71 -18.28 2.76 -2.57
C LYS A 71 -16.90 2.84 -3.22
N HIS A 72 -16.15 3.91 -2.97
CA HIS A 72 -14.87 4.18 -3.62
C HIS A 72 -13.78 4.58 -2.61
N ALA A 73 -12.66 3.89 -2.65
CA ALA A 73 -11.44 4.29 -1.97
C ALA A 73 -10.20 4.01 -2.82
N TRP A 74 -9.11 4.65 -2.46
CA TRP A 74 -7.79 4.37 -3.00
C TRP A 74 -7.27 3.03 -2.49
N GLU A 75 -6.62 2.32 -3.40
CA GLU A 75 -5.82 1.14 -3.10
C GLU A 75 -4.37 1.47 -3.46
N LEU A 76 -3.52 1.51 -2.44
CA LEU A 76 -2.10 1.84 -2.58
C LEU A 76 -1.31 0.54 -2.78
N GLY A 77 -0.88 0.29 -4.01
CA GLY A 77 0.05 -0.77 -4.32
C GLY A 77 1.49 -0.32 -4.12
N VAL A 78 2.23 -0.99 -3.23
CA VAL A 78 3.66 -0.78 -3.03
C VAL A 78 4.41 -1.99 -3.56
N HIS A 79 5.31 -1.76 -4.50
CA HIS A 79 6.13 -2.79 -5.13
C HIS A 79 7.60 -2.59 -4.78
N VAL A 80 8.22 -3.59 -4.18
CA VAL A 80 9.63 -3.56 -3.77
C VAL A 80 10.41 -4.54 -4.62
N ALA A 81 11.34 -4.03 -5.44
CA ALA A 81 12.26 -4.85 -6.21
C ALA A 81 13.62 -4.93 -5.52
N LEU A 82 14.02 -6.13 -5.08
CA LEU A 82 15.32 -6.38 -4.49
C LEU A 82 16.36 -6.70 -5.57
N MET A 83 17.42 -5.89 -5.61
CA MET A 83 18.49 -5.99 -6.62
C MET A 83 19.72 -6.76 -6.14
N SER A 84 19.98 -6.77 -4.82
CA SER A 84 21.12 -7.44 -4.19
C SER A 84 20.75 -7.85 -2.76
N CYS A 85 21.11 -9.07 -2.37
CA CYS A 85 20.77 -9.67 -1.08
C CYS A 85 22.05 -10.15 -0.37
N GLY A 86 22.44 -9.43 0.68
CA GLY A 86 23.61 -9.72 1.51
C GLY A 86 23.27 -9.93 2.98
N GLY A 87 21.99 -10.11 3.31
CA GLY A 87 21.47 -10.07 4.68
C GLY A 87 20.80 -8.72 5.01
N GLY A 88 19.74 -8.77 5.82
CA GLY A 88 18.98 -7.58 6.23
C GLY A 88 18.00 -7.06 5.19
N GLU A 89 17.58 -7.90 4.24
CA GLU A 89 16.68 -7.55 3.13
C GLU A 89 15.36 -6.96 3.63
N LEU A 90 14.82 -7.49 4.73
CA LEU A 90 13.59 -6.98 5.33
C LEU A 90 13.76 -5.55 5.86
N VAL A 91 14.89 -5.24 6.50
CA VAL A 91 15.17 -3.89 7.02
C VAL A 91 15.37 -2.92 5.86
N ALA A 92 16.12 -3.32 4.83
CA ALA A 92 16.34 -2.53 3.63
C ALA A 92 15.02 -2.26 2.89
N ALA A 93 14.19 -3.28 2.71
CA ALA A 93 12.87 -3.16 2.10
C ALA A 93 11.94 -2.26 2.92
N ALA A 94 11.88 -2.42 4.24
CA ALA A 94 11.06 -1.58 5.11
C ALA A 94 11.52 -0.11 5.07
N ALA A 95 12.82 0.15 5.06
CA ALA A 95 13.36 1.51 4.91
C ALA A 95 12.99 2.12 3.54
N ALA A 96 13.04 1.33 2.47
CA ALA A 96 12.64 1.76 1.13
C ALA A 96 11.13 2.05 1.05
N VAL A 97 10.28 1.19 1.62
CA VAL A 97 8.83 1.42 1.71
C VAL A 97 8.53 2.70 2.48
N ARG A 98 9.18 2.89 3.63
CA ARG A 98 9.04 4.12 4.43
C ARG A 98 9.42 5.37 3.62
N ALA A 99 10.56 5.34 2.92
CA ALA A 99 10.98 6.44 2.08
C ALA A 99 9.96 6.72 0.96
N ALA A 100 9.53 5.67 0.26
CA ALA A 100 8.54 5.77 -0.81
C ALA A 100 7.22 6.39 -0.32
N LEU A 101 6.67 5.88 0.78
CA LEU A 101 5.44 6.41 1.39
C LEU A 101 5.58 7.88 1.82
N SER A 102 6.75 8.27 2.32
CA SER A 102 7.00 9.66 2.74
C SER A 102 7.12 10.66 1.59
N THR A 103 7.41 10.19 0.37
CA THR A 103 7.51 11.02 -0.83
C THR A 103 6.31 10.89 -1.76
N ALA A 104 5.42 9.93 -1.49
CA ALA A 104 4.31 9.63 -2.36
C ALA A 104 3.16 10.66 -2.19
N ALA A 105 2.46 10.89 -3.29
CA ALA A 105 1.28 11.72 -3.34
C ALA A 105 0.20 11.00 -4.15
N ILE A 106 -1.06 11.23 -3.79
CA ILE A 106 -2.24 10.71 -4.49
C ILE A 106 -2.97 11.87 -5.17
N PRO A 107 -3.59 11.66 -6.34
CA PRO A 107 -4.37 12.72 -6.96
C PRO A 107 -5.61 13.00 -6.11
N ARG A 108 -5.97 14.29 -5.97
CA ARG A 108 -7.21 14.68 -5.31
C ARG A 108 -8.38 14.04 -6.07
N ALA A 109 -9.29 13.38 -5.36
CA ALA A 109 -10.53 12.89 -5.95
C ALA A 109 -11.70 13.68 -5.37
N THR A 110 -12.56 14.21 -6.24
CA THR A 110 -13.76 14.93 -5.83
C THR A 110 -15.00 14.16 -6.22
N GLN A 111 -15.93 14.03 -5.28
CA GLN A 111 -17.26 13.51 -5.58
C GLN A 111 -18.03 14.54 -6.39
N VAL A 112 -18.52 14.13 -7.56
CA VAL A 112 -19.44 14.95 -8.35
C VAL A 112 -20.86 14.53 -8.00
N ALA A 113 -21.72 15.51 -7.72
CA ALA A 113 -23.12 15.23 -7.46
C ALA A 113 -23.77 14.72 -8.76
N THR A 114 -24.19 13.45 -8.77
CA THR A 114 -25.00 12.92 -9.86
C THR A 114 -26.36 13.62 -9.82
N GLU A 115 -26.62 14.55 -10.75
CA GLU A 115 -27.93 15.19 -10.90
C GLU A 115 -28.94 14.14 -11.40
N GLY A 116 -29.62 13.47 -10.47
CA GLY A 116 -30.61 12.45 -10.78
C GLY A 116 -31.36 11.97 -9.53
N LEU A 117 -32.69 11.99 -9.58
CA LEU A 117 -33.67 11.81 -8.50
C LEU A 117 -33.74 10.41 -7.84
N ASN A 118 -32.64 9.71 -7.62
CA ASN A 118 -32.66 8.43 -6.89
C ASN A 118 -31.39 8.23 -6.04
N ASP A 119 -31.58 8.00 -4.73
CA ASP A 119 -30.54 7.61 -3.76
C ASP A 119 -29.80 6.29 -4.09
N ALA A 120 -30.18 5.63 -5.18
CA ALA A 120 -29.58 4.40 -5.70
C ALA A 120 -28.47 4.65 -6.74
N ALA A 121 -28.23 5.88 -7.20
CA ALA A 121 -27.15 6.16 -8.15
C ALA A 121 -25.77 5.99 -7.49
N GLU A 122 -24.84 5.34 -8.20
CA GLU A 122 -23.43 5.34 -7.81
C GLU A 122 -22.87 6.75 -8.05
N PRO A 123 -22.27 7.39 -7.04
CA PRO A 123 -21.75 8.74 -7.19
C PRO A 123 -20.54 8.70 -8.12
N ASP A 124 -20.53 9.62 -9.08
CA ASP A 124 -19.40 9.80 -9.98
C ASP A 124 -18.22 10.43 -9.22
N VAL A 125 -17.03 9.89 -9.49
CA VAL A 125 -15.77 10.39 -8.94
C VAL A 125 -14.99 11.00 -10.08
N GLU A 126 -14.66 12.28 -9.95
CA GLU A 126 -13.78 12.97 -10.87
C GLU A 126 -12.36 13.00 -10.30
N ILE A 127 -11.40 12.62 -11.13
CA ILE A 127 -9.98 12.75 -10.86
C ILE A 127 -9.45 13.77 -11.87
N PRO A 128 -8.96 14.94 -11.43
CA PRO A 128 -8.40 15.95 -12.31
C PRO A 128 -7.12 15.44 -12.98
N ASP A 129 -6.78 15.98 -14.15
CA ASP A 129 -5.67 15.56 -15.02
C ASP A 129 -4.25 15.91 -14.48
N GLY A 130 -3.99 15.65 -13.20
CA GLY A 130 -2.65 15.53 -12.63
C GLY A 130 -2.04 16.79 -11.99
N GLU A 131 -2.75 17.92 -11.96
CA GLU A 131 -2.23 19.15 -11.34
C GLU A 131 -2.44 19.21 -9.81
N GLU A 132 -3.42 18.46 -9.29
CA GLU A 132 -3.76 18.45 -7.86
C GLU A 132 -3.36 17.13 -7.19
N MET A 133 -2.11 17.08 -6.71
CA MET A 133 -1.58 15.95 -5.96
C MET A 133 -1.50 16.31 -4.47
N GLU A 134 -2.00 15.43 -3.60
CA GLU A 134 -1.93 15.57 -2.15
C GLU A 134 -0.95 14.55 -1.58
N PRO A 135 0.01 14.97 -0.72
CA PRO A 135 0.92 14.03 -0.07
C PRO A 135 0.14 13.06 0.82
N LEU A 136 0.63 11.82 0.92
CA LEU A 136 0.04 10.85 1.83
C LEU A 136 0.17 11.30 3.29
N GLU A 137 -0.94 11.27 4.02
CA GLU A 137 -0.92 11.46 5.47
C GLU A 137 -0.43 10.18 6.15
N LEU A 138 0.74 10.29 6.76
CA LEU A 138 1.37 9.22 7.52
C LEU A 138 0.87 9.26 8.96
N ALA A 139 0.50 8.10 9.52
CA ALA A 139 0.05 7.99 10.90
C ALA A 139 1.24 7.68 11.83
N GLU A 140 1.53 6.39 12.07
CA GLU A 140 2.67 5.93 12.83
C GLU A 140 3.55 5.05 11.94
N MET A 141 4.69 5.61 11.51
CA MET A 141 5.57 4.92 10.57
C MET A 141 6.41 3.85 11.30
N PRO A 142 6.26 2.55 10.97
CA PRO A 142 6.96 1.48 11.66
C PRO A 142 8.47 1.50 11.39
N ILE A 143 9.25 1.03 12.37
CA ILE A 143 10.68 0.77 12.22
C ILE A 143 10.90 -0.74 12.37
N VAL A 144 11.49 -1.36 11.35
CA VAL A 144 11.77 -2.80 11.34
C VAL A 144 13.23 -3.04 11.69
N LEU A 145 13.47 -3.97 12.62
CA LEU A 145 14.79 -4.41 13.06
C LEU A 145 14.87 -5.93 12.90
N THR A 146 16.00 -6.42 12.39
CA THR A 146 16.30 -7.85 12.35
C THR A 146 17.45 -8.13 13.32
N ALA A 147 17.25 -9.09 14.23
CA ALA A 147 18.29 -9.60 15.10
C ALA A 147 18.79 -10.96 14.57
N ALA A 148 20.11 -11.14 14.56
CA ALA A 148 20.73 -12.44 14.34
C ALA A 148 21.16 -12.99 15.71
N LEU A 149 20.65 -14.17 16.06
CA LEU A 149 20.94 -14.88 17.32
C LEU A 149 21.81 -16.11 17.04
#